data_AF-A0A523K2T8-F1
#
_entry.id   AF-A0A523K2T8-F1
#
_cell.length_a   1.000
_cell.length_b   1.000
_cell.length_c   1.000
_cell.angle_alpha   90.00
_cell.angle_beta   90.00
_cell.angle_gamma   90.00
#
_symmetry.space_group_name_H-M   'P 1'
#
loop_
_entity.id
_entity.type
_entity.pdbx_description
1 polymer ?
#
loop_
_entity_poly.entity_id
_entity_poly.type
_entity_poly.pdbx_seq_one_letter_code
_entity_poly.pdbx_strand_id
1 'polypeptide(L)'
;MKSTTALAGLLAAILMAPAASQACSALGPNKHVGTVIGLDAAAQTITVLDAQTRQPVTFLANEELLSQARNAKGQIIVDYQAEGTQLRAISIE
;
A
#
# COMPACT_ATOMS: atom_id res chain seq x y z
N MET A 1 21.55 -9.41 58.53
CA MET A 1 20.33 -10.07 58.00
C MET A 1 19.22 -9.03 58.08
N LYS A 2 18.68 -8.48 56.99
CA LYS A 2 17.88 -9.16 55.97
C LYS A 2 17.98 -8.40 54.64
N SER A 3 18.27 -9.14 53.57
CA SER A 3 17.93 -8.83 52.18
C SER A 3 16.48 -8.31 52.08
N THR A 4 16.05 -7.57 51.06
CA THR A 4 16.07 -8.01 49.66
C THR A 4 15.64 -6.85 48.76
N THR A 5 16.40 -6.64 47.70
CA THR A 5 16.12 -5.83 46.52
C THR A 5 14.74 -6.14 45.93
N ALA A 6 13.88 -5.13 45.71
CA ALA A 6 12.59 -5.30 45.05
C ALA A 6 12.55 -4.51 43.72
N LEU A 7 13.02 -5.22 42.70
CA LEU A 7 12.49 -5.34 41.34
C LEU A 7 11.96 -4.08 40.63
N ALA A 8 12.79 -3.58 39.71
CA ALA A 8 12.42 -2.73 38.60
C ALA A 8 11.32 -3.38 37.74
N GLY A 9 10.16 -2.73 37.64
CA GLY A 9 9.10 -3.07 36.69
C GLY A 9 9.10 -2.09 35.52
N LEU A 10 10.08 -2.20 34.63
CA LEU A 10 10.09 -1.45 33.37
C LEU A 10 9.11 -2.14 32.41
N LEU A 11 7.85 -1.68 32.40
CA LEU A 11 6.87 -2.04 31.38
C LEU A 11 7.31 -1.42 30.05
N ALA A 12 8.20 -2.10 29.35
CA ALA A 12 8.50 -1.83 27.95
C ALA A 12 7.26 -2.21 27.13
N ALA A 13 6.40 -1.23 26.85
CA ALA A 13 5.40 -1.35 25.81
C ALA A 13 6.13 -1.51 24.48
N ILE A 14 6.21 -2.75 24.00
CA ILE A 14 6.77 -3.10 22.70
C ILE A 14 5.85 -2.44 21.68
N LEU A 15 6.27 -1.27 21.18
CA LEU A 15 5.73 -0.68 19.97
C LEU A 15 5.98 -1.69 18.85
N MET A 16 4.98 -2.51 18.54
CA MET A 16 4.99 -3.33 17.34
C MET A 16 4.85 -2.38 16.16
N ALA A 17 5.97 -1.81 15.72
CA ALA A 17 6.04 -1.15 14.44
C ALA A 17 5.65 -2.17 13.37
N PRO A 18 4.75 -1.82 12.42
CA PRO A 18 4.36 -2.76 11.38
C PRO A 18 5.59 -3.01 10.51
N ALA A 19 6.17 -4.21 10.62
CA ALA A 19 7.21 -4.73 9.73
C ALA A 19 6.67 -4.99 8.29
N ALA A 20 5.63 -4.29 7.88
CA ALA A 20 4.92 -4.50 6.63
C ALA A 20 5.64 -3.84 5.44
N SER A 21 6.60 -2.94 5.63
CA SER A 21 7.17 -2.16 4.52
C SER A 21 8.21 -2.90 3.66
N GLN A 22 8.71 -4.06 4.09
CA GLN A 22 9.89 -4.66 3.45
C GLN A 22 9.61 -5.33 2.09
N ALA A 23 8.38 -5.77 1.81
CA ALA A 23 8.06 -6.42 0.53
C ALA A 23 7.82 -5.41 -0.62
N CYS A 24 7.18 -4.26 -0.38
CA CYS A 24 7.02 -3.21 -1.40
C CYS A 24 8.31 -2.46 -1.70
N SER A 25 9.27 -2.36 -0.76
CA SER A 25 10.57 -1.75 -1.03
C SER A 25 11.38 -2.48 -2.11
N ALA A 26 11.09 -3.74 -2.41
CA ALA A 26 11.73 -4.50 -3.48
C ALA A 26 11.18 -4.19 -4.88
N LEU A 27 9.98 -3.62 -4.99
CA LEU A 27 9.38 -3.23 -6.28
C LEU A 27 10.04 -1.97 -6.88
N GLY A 28 10.76 -1.22 -6.06
CA GLY A 28 11.35 0.06 -6.43
C GLY A 28 10.44 1.25 -6.08
N PRO A 29 10.95 2.47 -6.24
CA PRO A 29 10.21 3.67 -5.91
C PRO A 29 8.99 3.84 -6.82
N ASN A 30 7.91 4.39 -6.26
CA ASN A 30 6.65 4.69 -6.96
C ASN A 30 5.99 3.48 -7.64
N LYS A 31 6.16 2.29 -7.08
CA LYS A 31 5.41 1.09 -7.43
C LYS A 31 4.43 0.74 -6.31
N HIS A 32 3.25 0.27 -6.67
CA HIS A 32 2.23 -0.18 -5.74
C HIS A 32 1.68 -1.54 -6.16
N VAL A 33 1.55 -2.48 -5.23
CA VAL A 33 1.01 -3.82 -5.55
C VAL A 33 -0.30 -4.05 -4.81
N GLY A 34 -1.29 -4.57 -5.52
CA GLY A 34 -2.58 -4.89 -4.93
C GLY A 34 -3.59 -5.42 -5.93
N THR A 35 -4.84 -5.55 -5.51
CA THR A 35 -5.92 -6.08 -6.36
C THR A 35 -6.91 -4.98 -6.71
N VAL A 36 -7.32 -4.90 -7.98
CA VAL A 36 -8.33 -3.94 -8.42
C VAL A 36 -9.66 -4.22 -7.70
N ILE A 37 -10.17 -3.23 -6.98
CA ILE A 37 -11.45 -3.29 -6.26
C ILE A 37 -12.46 -2.24 -6.72
N GLY A 38 -12.05 -1.29 -7.56
CA GLY A 38 -12.95 -0.28 -8.12
C GLY A 38 -12.39 0.35 -9.40
N LEU A 39 -13.29 0.67 -10.33
CA LEU A 39 -13.01 1.40 -11.56
C LEU A 39 -14.09 2.46 -11.75
N ASP A 40 -13.69 3.71 -11.91
CA ASP A 40 -14.59 4.82 -12.24
C ASP A 40 -14.13 5.47 -13.55
N ALA A 41 -14.88 5.21 -14.63
CA ALA A 41 -14.57 5.76 -15.95
C ALA A 41 -14.88 7.26 -16.05
N ALA A 42 -15.85 7.77 -15.29
CA ALA A 42 -16.23 9.18 -15.32
C ALA A 42 -15.20 10.04 -14.57
N ALA A 43 -14.75 9.55 -13.41
CA ALA A 43 -13.69 10.19 -12.63
C ALA A 43 -12.27 9.84 -13.13
N GLN A 44 -12.14 8.92 -14.09
CA GLN A 44 -10.87 8.43 -14.61
C GLN A 44 -9.96 7.87 -13.51
N THR A 45 -10.50 6.96 -12.67
CA THR A 45 -9.76 6.37 -11.55
C THR A 45 -9.80 4.85 -11.47
N ILE A 46 -8.72 4.29 -10.91
CA ILE A 46 -8.58 2.89 -10.53
C ILE A 46 -8.36 2.85 -9.02
N THR A 47 -9.14 2.04 -8.31
CA THR A 47 -8.93 1.79 -6.87
C THR A 47 -8.41 0.38 -6.67
N VAL A 48 -7.28 0.27 -5.98
CA VAL A 48 -6.57 -0.96 -5.69
C VAL A 48 -6.58 -1.20 -4.18
N LEU A 49 -6.85 -2.43 -3.76
CA LEU A 49 -6.65 -2.86 -2.39
C LEU A 49 -5.17 -3.20 -2.21
N ASP A 50 -4.44 -2.37 -1.45
CA ASP A 50 -3.03 -2.54 -1.20
C ASP A 50 -2.75 -3.90 -0.53
N ALA A 51 -1.79 -4.65 -1.07
CA ALA A 51 -1.50 -6.00 -0.61
C ALA A 51 -0.91 -6.06 0.82
N GLN A 52 -0.33 -4.96 1.32
CA GLN A 52 0.38 -4.94 2.61
C GLN A 52 -0.51 -4.43 3.76
N THR A 53 -1.06 -3.23 3.58
CA THR A 53 -1.85 -2.45 4.52
C THR A 53 -3.32 -2.82 4.48
N ARG A 54 -3.78 -3.49 3.41
CA ARG A 54 -5.19 -3.79 3.16
C ARG A 54 -6.06 -2.53 3.14
N GLN A 55 -5.48 -1.39 2.77
CA GLN A 55 -6.19 -0.13 2.58
C GLN A 55 -6.44 0.11 1.08
N PRO A 56 -7.57 0.73 0.71
CA PRO A 56 -7.79 1.18 -0.66
C PRO A 56 -6.83 2.31 -1.02
N VAL A 57 -6.28 2.26 -2.23
CA VAL A 57 -5.48 3.33 -2.84
C VAL A 57 -6.06 3.64 -4.22
N THR A 58 -6.31 4.92 -4.48
CA THR A 58 -6.92 5.38 -5.73
C THR A 58 -5.89 6.11 -6.59
N PHE A 59 -5.85 5.74 -7.86
CA PHE A 59 -4.97 6.31 -8.87
C PHE A 59 -5.81 6.94 -9.97
N LEU A 60 -5.42 8.12 -10.44
CA LEU A 60 -5.85 8.67 -11.73
C LEU A 60 -5.30 7.79 -12.85
N ALA A 61 -6.11 7.51 -13.86
CA ALA A 61 -5.77 6.62 -14.96
C ALA A 61 -6.41 7.11 -16.26
N ASN A 62 -5.74 6.90 -17.39
CA ASN A 62 -6.36 7.13 -18.70
C ASN A 62 -7.24 5.93 -19.11
N GLU A 63 -7.93 6.04 -20.25
CA GLU A 63 -8.82 4.97 -20.74
C GLU A 63 -8.09 3.65 -21.02
N GLU A 64 -6.84 3.72 -21.46
CA GLU A 64 -6.01 2.54 -21.71
C GLU A 64 -5.74 1.77 -20.41
N LEU A 65 -5.30 2.45 -19.37
CA LEU A 65 -5.03 1.86 -18.06
C LEU A 65 -6.32 1.35 -17.39
N LEU A 66 -7.45 2.06 -17.55
CA LEU A 66 -8.75 1.58 -17.11
C LEU A 66 -9.14 0.26 -17.80
N SER A 67 -8.84 0.15 -19.11
CA SER A 67 -9.07 -1.07 -19.87
C SER A 67 -8.15 -2.22 -19.41
N GLN A 68 -6.87 -1.94 -19.18
CA GLN A 68 -5.92 -2.93 -18.64
C GLN A 68 -6.38 -3.44 -17.27
N ALA A 69 -6.72 -2.52 -16.35
CA ALA A 69 -7.18 -2.85 -15.00
C ALA A 69 -8.49 -3.65 -14.98
N ARG A 70 -9.41 -3.40 -15.93
CA ARG A 70 -10.65 -4.18 -16.09
C ARG A 70 -10.39 -5.64 -16.43
N ASN A 71 -9.35 -5.89 -17.21
CA ASN A 71 -8.99 -7.23 -17.68
C ASN A 71 -7.99 -7.93 -16.75
N ALA A 72 -7.41 -7.21 -15.80
CA ALA A 72 -6.47 -7.75 -14.84
C ALA A 72 -7.14 -8.82 -13.96
N LYS A 73 -6.39 -9.88 -13.67
CA LYS A 73 -6.81 -10.95 -12.77
C LYS A 73 -5.80 -11.07 -11.65
N GLY A 74 -6.28 -11.02 -10.40
CA GLY A 74 -5.43 -11.17 -9.23
C GLY A 74 -4.75 -9.87 -8.82
N GLN A 75 -3.46 -9.95 -8.47
CA GLN A 75 -2.68 -8.79 -8.09
C GLN A 75 -2.08 -8.13 -9.34
N ILE A 76 -2.04 -6.81 -9.33
CA ILE A 76 -1.37 -5.96 -10.31
C ILE A 76 -0.28 -5.14 -9.63
N ILE A 77 0.69 -4.71 -10.43
CA ILE A 77 1.65 -3.68 -10.05
C ILE A 77 1.28 -2.40 -10.78
N VAL A 78 1.06 -1.32 -10.04
CA VAL A 78 0.80 0.02 -10.57
C VAL A 78 2.07 0.84 -10.40
N ASP A 79 2.66 1.24 -11.52
CA ASP A 79 3.65 2.31 -11.53
C ASP A 79 2.92 3.64 -11.49
N TYR A 80 3.34 4.55 -10.62
CA TYR A 80 2.66 5.82 -10.45
C TYR A 80 3.61 7.00 -10.32
N GLN A 81 3.05 8.20 -10.43
CA GLN A 81 3.70 9.45 -10.08
C GLN A 81 2.78 10.23 -9.14
N ALA A 82 3.35 10.87 -8.13
CA ALA A 82 2.59 11.80 -7.28
C ALA A 82 2.39 13.14 -8.00
N GLU A 83 1.13 13.57 -8.09
CA GLU A 83 0.72 14.88 -8.60
C GLU A 83 0.01 15.65 -7.48
N GLY A 84 0.80 16.38 -6.69
CA GLY A 84 0.29 17.05 -5.50
C GLY A 84 -0.26 16.06 -4.48
N THR A 85 -1.58 16.07 -4.27
CA THR A 85 -2.28 15.14 -3.35
C THR A 85 -2.83 13.89 -4.05
N GLN A 86 -2.65 13.77 -5.36
CA GLN A 86 -3.16 12.67 -6.17
C GLN A 86 -2.03 11.75 -6.63
N LEU A 87 -2.38 10.51 -6.96
CA LEU A 87 -1.47 9.54 -7.58
C LEU A 87 -1.93 9.31 -9.01
N ARG A 88 -1.06 9.50 -10.01
CA ARG A 88 -1.33 9.18 -11.41
C ARG A 88 -0.66 7.88 -11.77
N ALA A 89 -1.42 6.90 -12.24
CA ALA A 89 -0.89 5.68 -12.80
C ALA A 89 -0.19 5.96 -14.15
N ILE A 90 0.97 5.34 -14.35
CA ILE A 90 1.80 5.41 -15.56
C ILE A 90 1.67 4.10 -16.34
N SER A 91 1.76 2.96 -15.65
CA SER A 91 1.66 1.62 -16.21
C SER A 91 1.04 0.63 -15.22
N ILE A 92 0.45 -0.44 -15.75
CA ILE A 92 -0.08 -1.57 -14.98
C ILE A 92 0.53 -2.87 -15.53
N GLU A 93 1.03 -3.70 -14.63
CA GLU A 93 1.59 -5.03 -14.91
C GLU A 93 0.80 -6.13 -14.18
#